data_AF-A0A0M5JB38-F1
#
_entry.id   AF-A0A0M5JB38-F1
#
_cell.length_a   1.000
_cell.length_b   1.000
_cell.length_c   1.000
_cell.angle_alpha   90.00
_cell.angle_beta   90.00
_cell.angle_gamma   90.00
#
_symmetry.space_group_name_H-M   'P 1'
#
loop_
_entity.id
_entity.type
_entity.pdbx_description
1 polymer ?
#
loop_
_entity_poly.entity_id
_entity_poly.type
_entity_poly.pdbx_seq_one_letter_code
_entity_poly.pdbx_strand_id
1 'polypeptide(L)'
;MHYRKGRSIAAGGQAEDRELRRMRGKESIFKKPELPIGRCLKPRKTPDYQINPHKWKKYSLADADISDQSNSSAALAFLKQMDARREAEADDIADDEAGRANKIEFKKTSKLQRNFAQRREIEVDDAEVDKPQLRGSKLVMPEYVIGQKSTKKAKKTRISNQERAAGKLQLSHLEEPEEEEQD
;
A
#
# COMPACT_ATOMS: atom_id res chain seq x y z
N MET A 1 -22.15 18.25 -1.55
CA MET A 1 -21.68 17.28 -2.57
C MET A 1 -22.88 16.71 -3.32
N HIS A 2 -23.03 17.10 -4.58
CA HIS A 2 -24.10 16.63 -5.46
C HIS A 2 -23.69 15.28 -6.05
N TYR A 3 -24.07 14.18 -5.41
CA TYR A 3 -23.95 12.87 -6.03
C TYR A 3 -24.74 12.91 -7.34
N ARG A 4 -24.07 12.66 -8.47
CA ARG A 4 -24.73 12.54 -9.77
C ARG A 4 -25.84 11.50 -9.60
N LYS A 5 -27.10 11.95 -9.54
CA LYS A 5 -28.25 11.09 -9.81
C LYS A 5 -27.92 10.44 -11.14
N GLY A 6 -27.68 9.13 -11.13
CA GLY A 6 -27.45 8.39 -12.35
C GLY A 6 -28.58 8.73 -13.31
N ARG A 7 -28.26 9.27 -14.48
CA ARG A 7 -29.21 9.28 -15.58
C ARG A 7 -29.59 7.82 -15.77
N SER A 8 -30.81 7.45 -15.37
CA SER A 8 -31.44 6.30 -16.01
C SER A 8 -31.48 6.67 -17.48
N ILE A 9 -30.68 5.96 -18.28
CA ILE A 9 -30.82 6.02 -19.72
C ILE A 9 -32.17 5.35 -19.95
N ALA A 10 -33.25 6.14 -19.92
CA ALA A 10 -34.52 5.70 -20.44
C ALA A 10 -34.24 5.37 -21.89
N ALA A 11 -34.14 4.08 -22.19
CA ALA A 11 -34.01 3.58 -23.54
C ALA A 11 -35.34 3.83 -24.24
N GLY A 12 -35.56 5.09 -24.64
CA GLY A 12 -36.53 5.44 -25.66
C GLY A 12 -35.96 5.00 -27.00
N GLY A 13 -36.00 3.70 -27.27
CA GLY A 13 -35.60 3.10 -28.55
C GLY A 13 -36.85 2.56 -29.25
N GLN A 14 -37.52 3.42 -30.01
CA GLN A 14 -38.63 3.03 -30.87
C GLN A 14 -38.08 2.22 -32.05
N ALA A 15 -38.60 0.99 -32.23
CA ALA A 15 -38.49 0.10 -33.39
C ALA A 15 -37.10 -0.27 -33.97
N GLU A 16 -36.25 0.70 -34.31
CA GLU A 16 -34.96 0.56 -35.02
C GLU A 16 -33.95 -0.34 -34.27
N ASP A 17 -33.91 -0.23 -32.94
CA ASP A 17 -32.98 -0.99 -32.09
C ASP A 17 -33.32 -2.50 -32.05
N ARG A 18 -34.55 -2.87 -32.43
CA ARG A 18 -35.02 -4.26 -32.47
C ARG A 18 -34.55 -4.99 -33.72
N GLU A 19 -34.42 -4.27 -34.84
CA GLU A 19 -33.92 -4.79 -36.11
C GLU A 19 -32.39 -4.97 -36.06
N LEU A 20 -31.67 -3.95 -35.58
CA LEU A 20 -30.22 -4.00 -35.39
C LEU A 20 -29.79 -5.06 -34.34
N ARG A 21 -30.63 -5.34 -33.34
CA ARG A 21 -30.41 -6.46 -32.39
C ARG A 21 -30.35 -7.83 -33.05
N ARG A 22 -31.09 -8.06 -34.14
CA ARG A 22 -31.11 -9.33 -34.88
C ARG A 22 -29.88 -9.53 -35.78
N MET A 23 -29.11 -8.47 -35.99
CA MET A 23 -27.90 -8.47 -36.84
C MET A 23 -26.60 -8.63 -36.02
N ARG A 24 -26.65 -8.48 -34.69
CA ARG A 24 -25.48 -8.69 -33.82
C ARG A 24 -25.01 -10.15 -33.86
N GLY A 25 -23.72 -10.36 -34.17
CA GLY A 25 -23.07 -11.67 -34.16
C GLY A 25 -23.24 -12.50 -35.45
N LYS A 26 -23.70 -11.90 -36.55
CA LYS A 26 -23.84 -12.54 -37.88
C LYS A 26 -22.67 -12.24 -38.83
N GLU A 27 -21.62 -11.60 -38.36
CA GLU A 27 -20.43 -11.28 -39.14
C GLU A 27 -19.40 -12.41 -39.02
N SER A 28 -19.27 -13.21 -40.09
CA SER A 28 -18.30 -14.30 -40.25
C SER A 28 -18.48 -15.56 -39.36
N ILE A 29 -18.63 -16.71 -40.01
CA ILE A 29 -18.62 -18.04 -39.33
C ILE A 29 -17.26 -18.40 -38.71
N PHE A 30 -16.19 -17.70 -39.11
CA PHE A 30 -14.84 -17.92 -38.60
C PHE A 30 -14.50 -16.98 -37.43
N LYS A 31 -15.38 -16.03 -37.09
CA LYS A 31 -15.19 -15.11 -35.95
C LYS A 31 -16.15 -15.48 -34.83
N LYS A 32 -15.59 -15.70 -33.64
CA LYS A 32 -16.38 -15.98 -32.43
C LYS A 32 -17.18 -14.72 -32.09
N PRO A 33 -18.52 -14.79 -32.01
CA PRO A 33 -19.34 -13.59 -31.78
C PRO A 33 -19.00 -12.99 -30.41
N GLU A 34 -18.78 -11.68 -30.39
CA GLU A 34 -18.39 -10.96 -29.19
C GLU A 34 -19.54 -10.98 -28.18
N LEU A 35 -19.30 -11.51 -26.99
CA LEU A 35 -20.31 -11.53 -25.94
C LEU A 35 -20.65 -10.08 -25.59
N PRO A 36 -21.94 -9.72 -25.50
CA PRO A 36 -22.33 -8.35 -25.18
C PRO A 36 -21.69 -7.94 -23.85
N ILE A 37 -21.07 -6.75 -23.82
CA ILE A 37 -20.24 -6.25 -22.71
C ILE A 37 -20.93 -6.38 -21.33
N GLY A 38 -22.26 -6.27 -21.28
CA GLY A 38 -23.05 -6.45 -20.06
C GLY A 38 -23.13 -7.88 -19.51
N ARG A 39 -22.72 -8.91 -20.26
CA ARG A 39 -22.62 -10.30 -19.80
C ARG A 39 -21.22 -10.69 -19.34
N CYS A 40 -20.18 -9.99 -19.78
CA CYS A 40 -18.80 -10.21 -19.32
C CYS A 40 -18.43 -9.30 -18.13
N LEU A 41 -19.13 -8.18 -17.95
CA LEU A 41 -18.97 -7.32 -16.76
C LEU A 41 -20.00 -7.67 -15.69
N LYS A 42 -19.55 -7.79 -14.44
CA LYS A 42 -20.46 -7.95 -13.30
C LYS A 42 -21.39 -6.72 -13.22
N PRO A 43 -22.71 -6.89 -13.07
CA PRO A 43 -23.62 -5.78 -12.88
C PRO A 43 -23.16 -4.94 -11.68
N ARG A 44 -23.17 -3.61 -11.84
CA ARG A 44 -22.76 -2.67 -10.78
C ARG A 44 -23.71 -2.85 -9.61
N LYS A 45 -23.23 -3.52 -8.56
CA LYS A 45 -23.98 -3.68 -7.32
C LYS A 45 -24.11 -2.30 -6.67
N THR A 46 -25.34 -1.92 -6.34
CA THR A 46 -25.60 -0.74 -5.51
C THR A 46 -24.72 -0.84 -4.26
N PRO A 47 -23.97 0.22 -3.90
CA PRO A 47 -23.07 0.15 -2.77
C PRO A 47 -23.83 -0.10 -1.47
N ASP A 48 -23.19 -0.80 -0.53
CA ASP A 48 -23.87 -1.32 0.66
C ASP A 48 -24.44 -0.22 1.57
N TYR A 49 -23.81 0.95 1.64
CA TYR A 49 -24.33 2.08 2.42
C TYR A 49 -25.69 2.62 1.91
N GLN A 50 -26.04 2.35 0.65
CA GLN A 50 -27.38 2.65 0.11
C GLN A 50 -28.39 1.54 0.39
N ILE A 51 -27.94 0.28 0.45
CA ILE A 51 -28.79 -0.88 0.70
C ILE A 51 -29.11 -1.00 2.20
N ASN A 52 -28.10 -0.82 3.05
CA ASN A 52 -28.16 -1.06 4.49
C ASN A 52 -27.76 0.20 5.29
N PRO A 53 -28.48 1.34 5.17
CA PRO A 53 -28.05 2.60 5.79
C PRO A 53 -27.90 2.51 7.32
N HIS A 54 -28.65 1.63 7.99
CA HIS A 54 -28.55 1.43 9.44
C HIS A 54 -27.20 0.85 9.91
N LYS A 55 -26.46 0.15 9.03
CA LYS A 55 -25.12 -0.39 9.36
C LYS A 55 -24.01 0.64 9.21
N TRP A 56 -24.30 1.76 8.57
CA TRP A 56 -23.32 2.75 8.17
C TRP A 56 -23.57 4.06 8.91
N LYS A 57 -22.65 4.42 9.80
CA LYS A 57 -22.66 5.74 10.43
C LYS A 57 -21.92 6.73 9.54
N LYS A 58 -22.61 7.79 9.13
CA LYS A 58 -22.01 8.89 8.38
C LYS A 58 -21.28 9.82 9.35
N TYR A 59 -19.96 9.79 9.31
CA TYR A 59 -19.13 10.81 9.94
C TYR A 59 -18.90 11.93 8.93
N SER A 60 -19.03 13.18 9.38
CA SER A 60 -18.73 14.36 8.59
C SER A 60 -17.76 15.19 9.38
N LEU A 61 -16.65 15.61 8.76
CA LEU A 61 -15.66 16.49 9.37
C LEU A 61 -16.06 17.97 9.19
N ALA A 62 -17.35 18.28 9.26
CA ALA A 62 -17.84 19.65 9.06
C ALA A 62 -17.62 20.53 10.30
N ASP A 63 -17.46 19.88 11.45
CA ASP A 63 -17.17 20.42 12.76
C ASP A 63 -15.66 20.56 13.03
N ALA A 64 -14.82 19.87 12.26
CA ALA A 64 -13.37 19.95 12.37
C ALA A 64 -12.80 21.04 11.43
N ASP A 65 -11.99 21.94 11.99
CA ASP A 65 -11.18 22.86 11.18
C ASP A 65 -9.92 22.13 10.68
N ILE A 66 -9.90 21.80 9.39
CA ILE A 66 -8.78 21.13 8.70
C ILE A 66 -8.03 22.13 7.81
N SER A 67 -8.14 23.44 8.08
CA SER A 67 -7.34 24.44 7.37
C SER A 67 -5.84 24.17 7.56
N ASP A 68 -5.04 24.47 6.55
CA ASP A 68 -3.59 24.32 6.62
C ASP A 68 -2.98 25.19 7.73
N GLN A 69 -3.60 26.34 8.02
CA GLN A 69 -3.21 27.23 9.11
C GLN A 69 -3.43 26.58 10.49
N SER A 70 -4.59 25.98 10.72
CA SER A 70 -4.86 25.24 11.96
C SER A 70 -3.93 24.04 12.12
N ASN A 71 -3.75 23.24 11.06
CA ASN A 71 -2.86 22.07 11.08
C ASN A 71 -1.41 22.46 11.37
N SER A 72 -0.87 23.45 10.66
CA SER A 72 0.49 23.94 10.88
C SER A 72 0.67 24.46 12.31
N SER A 73 -0.30 25.20 12.85
CA SER A 73 -0.26 25.69 14.23
C SER A 73 -0.26 24.56 15.26
N ALA A 74 -1.06 23.51 15.04
CA ALA A 74 -1.13 22.32 15.88
C ALA A 74 0.18 21.52 15.84
N ALA A 75 0.76 21.36 14.65
CA ALA A 75 2.05 20.70 14.48
C ALA A 75 3.18 21.43 15.21
N LEU A 76 3.23 22.77 15.10
CA LEU A 76 4.21 23.59 15.81
C LEU A 76 4.00 23.57 17.33
N ALA A 77 2.75 23.59 17.80
CA ALA A 77 2.44 23.45 19.21
C ALA A 77 2.91 22.11 19.78
N PHE A 78 2.74 21.02 19.01
CA PHE A 78 3.22 19.69 19.39
C PHE A 78 4.75 19.63 19.46
N LEU A 79 5.47 20.22 18.50
CA LEU A 79 6.94 20.30 18.56
C LEU A 79 7.42 21.07 19.80
N LYS A 80 6.82 22.23 20.09
CA LYS A 80 7.11 23.01 21.31
C LYS A 80 6.87 22.20 22.58
N GLN A 81 5.78 21.41 22.62
CA GLN A 81 5.50 20.53 23.74
C GLN A 81 6.56 19.43 23.90
N MET A 82 7.03 18.84 22.80
CA MET A 82 8.10 17.84 22.83
C MET A 82 9.43 18.43 23.30
N ASP A 83 9.75 19.65 22.87
CA ASP A 83 10.97 20.35 23.28
C ASP A 83 10.90 20.73 24.77
N ALA A 84 9.79 21.30 25.24
CA ALA A 84 9.58 21.61 26.66
C ALA A 84 9.66 20.36 27.55
N ARG A 85 9.16 19.22 27.07
CA ARG A 85 9.30 17.94 27.77
C ARG A 85 10.76 17.50 27.83
N ARG A 86 11.54 17.67 26.76
CA ARG A 86 12.96 17.33 26.74
C ARG A 86 13.79 18.23 27.65
N GLU A 87 13.45 19.52 27.72
CA GLU A 87 14.07 20.49 28.62
C GLU A 87 13.77 20.15 30.09
N ALA A 88 12.51 19.86 30.42
CA ALA A 88 12.13 19.43 31.78
C ALA A 88 12.82 18.09 32.17
N GLU A 89 12.90 17.13 31.24
CA GLU A 89 13.64 15.89 31.46
C GLU A 89 15.17 16.11 31.58
N ALA A 90 15.72 17.21 31.05
CA ALA A 90 17.13 17.55 31.17
C ALA A 90 17.47 18.24 32.50
N ASP A 91 16.56 19.08 33.01
CA ASP A 91 16.70 19.72 34.32
C ASP A 91 16.51 18.72 35.49
N ASP A 92 15.65 17.70 35.34
CA ASP A 92 15.45 16.62 36.34
C ASP A 92 16.64 15.64 36.43
N ILE A 93 17.54 15.58 35.45
CA ILE A 93 18.73 14.70 35.49
C ILE A 93 19.78 15.21 36.51
N ALA A 94 19.70 16.48 36.92
CA ALA A 94 20.58 17.03 37.94
C ALA A 94 20.13 16.73 39.39
N ASP A 95 18.88 16.32 39.62
CA ASP A 95 18.33 16.16 40.98
C ASP A 95 17.60 14.83 41.27
N ASP A 96 17.30 13.97 40.28
CA ASP A 96 16.33 12.90 40.53
C ASP A 96 16.79 11.45 40.27
N GLU A 97 17.30 10.83 41.34
CA GLU A 97 17.33 9.37 41.51
C GLU A 97 15.89 8.77 41.60
N ALA A 98 14.82 9.59 41.63
CA ALA A 98 13.43 9.11 41.72
C ALA A 98 12.69 8.98 40.36
N GLY A 99 13.29 9.38 39.24
CA GLY A 99 12.67 9.34 37.90
C GLY A 99 12.43 7.94 37.28
N ARG A 100 12.79 6.85 37.97
CA ARG A 100 12.50 5.47 37.51
C ARG A 100 11.05 5.05 37.71
N ALA A 101 10.24 5.80 38.46
CA ALA A 101 8.90 5.37 38.88
C ALA A 101 7.84 5.32 37.75
N ASN A 102 8.03 6.01 36.62
CA ASN A 102 6.99 6.15 35.58
C ASN A 102 7.32 5.48 34.25
N LYS A 103 8.34 4.64 34.19
CA LYS A 103 8.65 3.90 32.95
C LYS A 103 7.67 2.74 32.80
N ILE A 104 6.76 2.85 31.83
CA ILE A 104 5.82 1.77 31.50
C ILE A 104 6.62 0.57 30.96
N GLU A 105 6.91 -0.37 31.85
CA GLU A 105 7.55 -1.62 31.50
C GLU A 105 6.50 -2.64 31.04
N PHE A 106 6.34 -2.75 29.73
CA PHE A 106 5.57 -3.84 29.16
C PHE A 106 6.32 -5.15 29.39
N LYS A 107 5.68 -6.10 30.09
CA LYS A 107 6.17 -7.48 30.22
C LYS A 107 6.18 -8.14 28.84
N LYS A 108 7.30 -8.02 28.13
CA LYS A 108 7.49 -8.64 26.82
C LYS A 108 7.60 -10.15 27.01
N THR A 109 6.80 -10.91 26.26
CA THR A 109 6.91 -12.37 26.27
C THR A 109 8.29 -12.79 25.73
N SER A 110 8.83 -13.91 26.21
CA SER A 110 10.17 -14.41 25.83
C SER A 110 10.35 -14.59 24.32
N LYS A 111 9.27 -14.92 23.61
CA LYS A 111 9.25 -15.01 22.13
C LYS A 111 9.46 -13.66 21.46
N LEU A 112 8.92 -12.59 22.03
CA LEU A 112 9.07 -11.23 21.49
C LEU A 112 10.51 -10.74 21.68
N GLN A 113 11.12 -11.00 22.83
CA GLN A 113 12.52 -10.66 23.11
C GLN A 113 13.49 -11.35 22.15
N ARG A 114 13.30 -12.65 21.88
CA ARG A 114 14.13 -13.38 20.90
C ARG A 114 14.03 -12.79 19.49
N ASN A 115 12.82 -12.41 19.05
CA ASN A 115 12.64 -11.78 17.75
C ASN A 115 13.28 -10.38 17.67
N PHE A 116 13.21 -9.58 18.74
CA PHE A 116 13.89 -8.29 18.78
C PHE A 116 15.41 -8.42 18.81
N ALA A 117 15.97 -9.38 19.56
CA ALA A 117 17.40 -9.64 19.56
C ALA A 117 17.89 -10.06 18.17
N GLN A 118 17.18 -10.99 17.52
CA GLN A 118 17.52 -11.45 16.17
C GLN A 118 17.40 -10.33 15.13
N ARG A 119 16.41 -9.45 15.24
CA ARG A 119 16.28 -8.28 14.34
C ARG A 119 17.38 -7.25 14.56
N ARG A 120 17.80 -7.01 15.81
CA ARG A 120 18.91 -6.11 16.12
C ARG A 120 20.23 -6.63 15.56
N GLU A 121 20.49 -7.93 15.65
CA GLU A 121 21.68 -8.53 15.03
C GLU A 121 21.68 -8.34 13.51
N ILE A 122 20.53 -8.55 12.85
CA ILE A 122 20.39 -8.34 11.40
C ILE A 122 20.59 -6.87 11.02
N GLU A 123 20.03 -5.94 11.79
CA GLU A 123 20.14 -4.49 11.54
C GLU A 123 21.57 -3.98 11.73
N VAL A 124 22.31 -4.53 12.70
CA VAL A 124 23.74 -4.21 12.89
C VAL A 124 24.58 -4.76 11.74
N ASP A 125 24.33 -5.99 11.29
CA ASP A 125 25.01 -6.60 10.15
C ASP A 125 24.76 -5.80 8.85
N ASP A 126 23.51 -5.37 8.61
CA ASP A 126 23.16 -4.56 7.42
C ASP A 126 23.84 -3.17 7.49
N ALA A 127 23.86 -2.54 8.67
CA ALA A 127 24.53 -1.26 8.87
C ALA A 127 26.07 -1.35 8.73
N GLU A 128 26.68 -2.52 8.91
CA GLU A 128 28.11 -2.72 8.65
C GLU A 128 28.44 -2.80 7.15
N VAL A 129 27.52 -3.34 6.36
CA VAL A 129 27.67 -3.44 4.90
C VAL A 129 27.42 -2.08 4.22
N ASP A 130 26.56 -1.25 4.79
CA ASP A 130 26.18 0.06 4.23
C ASP A 130 27.17 1.21 4.53
N LYS A 131 28.22 0.97 5.31
CA LYS A 131 29.20 2.01 5.65
C LYS A 131 30.22 2.23 4.51
N PRO A 132 30.46 3.48 4.08
CA PRO A 132 31.48 3.76 3.06
C PRO A 132 32.88 3.44 3.61
N GLN A 133 33.66 2.69 2.84
CA GLN A 133 35.02 2.27 3.23
C GLN A 133 36.05 3.11 2.49
N LEU A 134 37.02 3.67 3.22
CA LEU A 134 38.17 4.35 2.60
C LEU A 134 39.19 3.29 2.15
N ARG A 135 39.38 3.13 0.84
CA ARG A 135 40.37 2.21 0.25
C ARG A 135 41.50 3.03 -0.36
N GLY A 136 42.59 3.18 0.40
CA GLY A 136 43.70 4.07 0.02
C GLY A 136 43.28 5.54 0.12
N SER A 137 43.32 6.28 -0.99
CA SER A 137 42.94 7.70 -1.05
C SER A 137 41.51 7.95 -1.57
N LYS A 138 40.74 6.90 -1.86
CA LYS A 138 39.38 7.01 -2.40
C LYS A 138 38.36 6.45 -1.43
N LEU A 139 37.26 7.18 -1.24
CA LEU A 139 36.10 6.73 -0.49
C LEU A 139 35.22 5.87 -1.40
N VAL A 140 35.06 4.60 -1.07
CA VAL A 140 34.26 3.65 -1.84
C VAL A 140 32.93 3.42 -1.13
N MET A 141 31.83 3.79 -1.79
CA MET A 141 30.48 3.47 -1.33
C MET A 141 30.12 2.02 -1.72
N PRO A 142 29.28 1.34 -0.92
CA PRO A 142 28.77 0.02 -1.28
C PRO A 142 27.93 0.07 -2.57
N GLU A 143 28.05 -0.97 -3.39
CA GLU A 143 27.32 -1.08 -4.66
C GLU A 143 25.85 -1.43 -4.40
N TYR A 144 24.94 -0.57 -4.85
CA TYR A 144 23.50 -0.79 -4.77
C TYR A 144 22.95 -1.31 -6.11
N VAL A 145 22.64 -2.60 -6.19
CA VAL A 145 21.96 -3.18 -7.37
C VAL A 145 20.47 -3.31 -7.09
N ILE A 146 19.68 -2.40 -7.66
CA ILE A 146 18.22 -2.38 -7.51
C ILE A 146 17.62 -3.57 -8.29
N GLY A 147 16.81 -4.38 -7.61
CA GLY A 147 16.13 -5.54 -8.22
C GLY A 147 16.84 -6.88 -8.06
N GLN A 148 18.06 -6.92 -7.51
CA GLN A 148 18.68 -8.18 -7.08
C GLN A 148 18.17 -8.58 -5.69
N LYS A 149 17.63 -9.80 -5.60
CA LYS A 149 17.28 -10.41 -4.31
C LYS A 149 18.60 -10.68 -3.57
N SER A 150 18.74 -10.18 -2.34
CA SER A 150 19.96 -10.38 -1.54
C SER A 150 20.36 -11.85 -1.51
N THR A 151 21.65 -12.12 -1.72
CA THR A 151 22.17 -13.50 -1.69
C THR A 151 21.96 -14.05 -0.28
N LYS A 152 21.00 -14.96 -0.15
CA LYS A 152 20.68 -15.61 1.12
C LYS A 152 21.93 -16.35 1.59
N LYS A 153 22.54 -15.93 2.70
CA LYS A 153 23.51 -16.76 3.42
C LYS A 153 22.86 -18.11 3.71
N ALA A 154 23.57 -19.20 3.45
CA ALA A 154 23.06 -20.57 3.48
C ALA A 154 22.42 -20.87 4.85
N LYS A 155 21.10 -21.06 4.87
CA LYS A 155 20.38 -21.55 6.05
C LYS A 155 20.51 -23.07 6.11
N LYS A 156 20.95 -23.58 7.26
CA LYS A 156 20.96 -25.01 7.59
C LYS A 156 19.61 -25.62 7.24
N THR A 157 19.63 -26.67 6.41
CA THR A 157 18.47 -27.35 5.84
C THR A 157 17.48 -27.79 6.90
N ARG A 158 16.26 -27.25 6.88
CA ARG A 158 15.09 -27.93 7.44
C ARG A 158 14.28 -28.46 6.26
N ILE A 159 14.24 -29.78 6.16
CA ILE A 159 13.39 -30.52 5.24
C ILE A 159 11.94 -30.27 5.66
N SER A 160 11.14 -29.66 4.78
CA SER A 160 9.69 -29.77 4.86
C SER A 160 9.12 -29.64 3.45
N ASN A 161 8.72 -30.77 2.89
CA ASN A 161 8.01 -30.90 1.63
C ASN A 161 6.71 -30.10 1.68
N GLN A 162 6.62 -29.02 0.91
CA GLN A 162 5.36 -28.48 0.41
C GLN A 162 5.59 -27.96 -1.00
N GLU A 163 5.13 -28.70 -1.99
CA GLU A 163 4.97 -28.24 -3.36
C GLU A 163 4.01 -27.05 -3.36
N ARG A 164 4.53 -25.85 -3.65
CA ARG A 164 3.70 -24.71 -4.05
C ARG A 164 3.95 -24.45 -5.52
N ALA A 165 2.87 -24.49 -6.28
CA ALA A 165 2.81 -24.31 -7.72
C ALA A 165 3.66 -23.11 -8.17
N ALA A 166 4.67 -23.40 -8.98
CA ALA A 166 5.50 -22.43 -9.67
C ALA A 166 4.73 -21.83 -10.85
N GLY A 167 3.82 -20.89 -10.58
CA GLY A 167 3.14 -20.10 -11.61
C GLY A 167 3.89 -18.79 -11.87
N LYS A 168 4.43 -18.61 -13.09
CA LYS A 168 5.00 -17.34 -13.56
C LYS A 168 3.87 -16.34 -13.80
N LEU A 169 3.86 -15.22 -13.07
CA LEU A 169 2.95 -14.09 -13.32
C LEU A 169 3.47 -13.31 -14.54
N GLN A 170 2.70 -13.28 -15.64
CA GLN A 170 3.01 -12.48 -16.83
C GLN A 170 2.26 -11.14 -16.73
N LEU A 171 2.98 -10.03 -16.88
CA LEU A 171 2.43 -8.67 -16.80
C LEU A 171 2.29 -8.11 -18.23
N SER A 172 1.15 -8.38 -18.85
CA SER A 172 0.83 -8.02 -20.25
C SER A 172 0.73 -6.51 -20.53
N HIS A 173 1.04 -5.64 -19.56
CA HIS A 173 1.04 -4.19 -19.72
C HIS A 173 2.46 -3.61 -19.86
N LEU A 174 3.50 -4.41 -19.61
CA LEU A 174 4.89 -3.97 -19.84
C LEU A 174 5.39 -4.23 -21.27
N GLU A 175 4.64 -5.00 -22.06
CA GLU A 175 4.97 -5.20 -23.47
C GLU A 175 4.36 -4.03 -24.26
N GLU A 176 5.19 -3.02 -24.54
CA GLU A 176 4.88 -2.01 -25.55
C GLU A 176 4.80 -2.71 -26.91
N PRO A 177 3.73 -2.50 -27.71
CA PRO A 177 3.70 -3.01 -29.07
C PRO A 177 4.74 -2.24 -29.89
N GLU A 178 5.71 -2.98 -30.43
CA GLU A 178 6.63 -2.49 -31.46
C GLU A 178 5.78 -2.05 -32.66
N GLU A 179 5.68 -0.73 -32.89
CA GLU A 179 5.01 -0.17 -34.05
C GLU A 179 5.82 -0.57 -35.29
N GLU A 180 5.33 -1.56 -36.04
CA GLU A 180 5.87 -1.94 -37.35
C GLU A 180 5.70 -0.75 -38.32
N GLU A 181 6.83 -0.11 -38.63
CA GLU A 181 6.98 0.91 -39.66
C GLU A 181 6.71 0.29 -41.04
N GLN A 182 5.78 0.90 -41.80
CA GLN A 182 5.36 0.45 -43.13
C GLN A 182 6.45 0.66 -44.18
N ASP A 183 6.70 -0.36 -45.01
CA ASP A 183 7.23 -0.24 -46.38
C ASP A 183 6.57 -1.28 -47.30
#